data_AF-A0AAW0H3S8-F1
#
_entry.id   AF-A0AAW0H3S8-F1
#
_cell.length_a   1.000
_cell.length_b   1.000
_cell.length_c   1.000
_cell.angle_alpha   90.00
_cell.angle_beta   90.00
_cell.angle_gamma   90.00
#
_symmetry.space_group_name_H-M   'P 1'
#
loop_
_entity.id
_entity.type
_entity.pdbx_description
1 polymer ?
#
loop_
_entity_poly.entity_id
_entity_poly.type
_entity_poly.pdbx_seq_one_letter_code
_entity_poly.pdbx_strand_id
1 'polypeptide(L)'
;MTYKLHKELVSAAKSDNLDYRLGAIHSLVYKLPEKNREMLELLIRHLVNVCEHSKENLMTPSNMGVIFGPTLMRAQEDTVAAMMNIKFQNIVVEILIEHFGKVTVSYP
;
A
#
# COMPACT_ATOMS: atom_id res chain seq x y z
N MET A 1 -2.78 -4.91 6.85
CA MET A 1 -2.05 -3.89 7.63
C MET A 1 -2.59 -3.84 9.05
N THR A 2 -1.94 -3.14 9.98
CA THR A 2 -2.45 -2.93 11.34
C THR A 2 -3.16 -1.58 11.48
N TYR A 3 -4.15 -1.47 12.37
CA TYR A 3 -4.81 -0.18 12.67
C TYR A 3 -3.85 0.88 13.22
N LYS A 4 -2.82 0.47 13.99
CA LYS A 4 -1.85 1.38 14.63
C LYS A 4 -1.14 2.29 13.62
N LEU A 5 -0.73 1.75 12.47
CA LEU A 5 0.02 2.48 11.44
C LEU A 5 -0.86 3.10 10.36
N HIS A 6 -2.18 2.87 10.39
CA HIS A 6 -3.13 3.29 9.35
C HIS A 6 -3.05 4.79 9.06
N LYS A 7 -3.13 5.62 10.12
CA LYS A 7 -3.10 7.08 10.01
C LYS A 7 -1.78 7.58 9.41
N GLU A 8 -0.65 7.01 9.82
CA GLU A 8 0.67 7.39 9.32
C GLU A 8 0.83 7.04 7.82
N LEU A 9 0.36 5.87 7.40
CA LEU A 9 0.40 5.45 6.00
C LEU A 9 -0.49 6.32 5.11
N VAL A 10 -1.72 6.60 5.55
CA VAL A 10 -2.62 7.52 4.86
C VAL A 10 -2.01 8.91 4.77
N SER A 11 -1.35 9.39 5.84
CA SER A 11 -0.68 10.69 5.84
C SER A 11 0.52 10.72 4.89
N ALA A 12 1.32 9.66 4.82
CA ALA A 12 2.45 9.56 3.90
C ALA A 12 1.98 9.68 2.44
N ALA A 13 0.89 9.00 2.08
CA ALA A 13 0.32 9.02 0.74
C ALA A 13 -0.28 10.38 0.31
N LYS A 14 -0.48 11.33 1.24
CA LYS A 14 -0.98 12.68 0.92
C LYS A 14 0.09 13.61 0.34
N SER A 15 1.37 13.25 0.45
CA SER A 15 2.47 14.04 -0.10
C SER A 15 2.48 13.97 -1.63
N ASP A 16 2.76 15.08 -2.30
CA ASP A 16 2.97 15.13 -3.75
C ASP A 16 4.40 14.68 -4.14
N ASN A 17 5.33 14.64 -3.19
CA ASN A 17 6.69 14.15 -3.41
C ASN A 17 6.74 12.61 -3.35
N LEU A 18 7.13 11.98 -4.46
CA LEU A 18 7.23 10.53 -4.60
C LEU A 18 8.34 9.92 -3.74
N ASP A 19 9.53 10.52 -3.69
CA ASP A 19 10.65 10.01 -2.89
C ASP A 19 10.31 10.01 -1.40
N TYR A 20 9.63 11.06 -0.93
CA TYR A 20 9.11 11.12 0.43
C TYR A 20 8.09 9.99 0.68
N ARG A 21 7.14 9.79 -0.24
CA ARG A 21 6.14 8.71 -0.15
C ARG A 21 6.82 7.34 -0.04
N LEU A 22 7.81 7.07 -0.87
CA LEU A 22 8.57 5.81 -0.88
C LEU A 22 9.28 5.59 0.44
N GLY A 23 10.07 6.56 0.90
CA GLY A 23 10.82 6.45 2.16
C GLY A 23 9.92 6.31 3.39
N ALA A 24 8.83 7.08 3.45
CA ALA A 24 7.88 7.02 4.55
C ALA A 24 7.13 5.68 4.58
N ILE A 25 6.63 5.21 3.43
CA ILE A 25 5.90 3.94 3.35
C ILE A 25 6.84 2.76 3.63
N HIS A 26 8.07 2.77 3.11
CA HIS A 26 9.10 1.78 3.47
C HIS A 26 9.30 1.72 4.99
N SER A 27 9.57 2.86 5.62
CA SER A 27 9.79 2.94 7.07
C SER A 27 8.59 2.40 7.86
N LEU A 28 7.37 2.68 7.41
CA LEU A 28 6.13 2.22 8.05
C LEU A 28 5.87 0.73 7.84
N VAL A 29 6.15 0.19 6.66
CA VAL A 29 6.09 -1.26 6.38
C VAL A 29 7.05 -2.02 7.29
N TYR A 30 8.25 -1.49 7.51
CA TYR A 30 9.24 -2.10 8.40
C TYR A 30 8.93 -1.95 9.90
N LYS A 31 7.97 -1.09 10.28
CA LYS A 31 7.41 -1.03 11.65
C LYS A 31 6.30 -2.03 11.90
N LEU A 32 5.80 -2.73 10.87
CA LEU A 32 4.80 -3.78 11.06
C LEU A 32 5.39 -4.94 11.87
N PRO A 33 4.55 -5.65 12.66
CA PRO A 33 4.97 -6.94 13.20
C PRO A 33 5.45 -7.87 12.08
N GLU A 34 6.49 -8.64 12.33
CA GLU A 34 7.18 -9.48 11.34
C GLU A 34 6.21 -10.30 10.47
N LYS A 35 5.32 -11.08 11.10
CA LYS A 35 4.32 -11.89 10.39
C LYS A 35 3.39 -11.07 9.49
N ASN A 36 3.04 -9.85 9.91
CA ASN A 36 2.21 -8.97 9.09
C ASN A 36 2.98 -8.42 7.89
N ARG A 37 4.27 -8.11 8.06
CA ARG A 37 5.16 -7.67 6.98
C ARG A 37 5.37 -8.79 5.96
N GLU A 38 5.72 -10.00 6.41
CA GLU A 38 5.91 -11.16 5.53
C GLU A 38 4.67 -11.46 4.69
N MET A 39 3.49 -11.48 5.33
CA MET A 39 2.22 -11.69 4.62
C MET A 39 1.92 -10.57 3.62
N LEU A 40 2.25 -9.32 3.97
CA LEU A 40 2.09 -8.19 3.06
C LEU A 40 3.02 -8.33 1.85
N GLU A 41 4.30 -8.65 2.07
CA GLU A 41 5.26 -8.83 0.98
C GLU A 41 4.86 -9.97 0.03
N LEU A 42 4.40 -11.09 0.57
CA LEU A 42 3.93 -12.24 -0.22
C LEU A 42 2.71 -11.84 -1.07
N LEU A 43 1.74 -11.14 -0.47
CA LEU A 43 0.57 -10.66 -1.19
C LEU A 43 0.96 -9.66 -2.27
N ILE A 44 1.73 -8.62 -1.95
CA ILE A 44 2.07 -7.57 -2.90
C ILE A 44 2.90 -8.15 -4.06
N ARG A 45 3.81 -9.10 -3.79
CA ARG A 45 4.53 -9.84 -4.84
C ARG A 45 3.58 -10.56 -5.79
N HIS A 46 2.51 -11.18 -5.28
CA HIS A 46 1.48 -11.78 -6.11
C HIS A 46 0.75 -10.72 -6.96
N LEU A 47 0.38 -9.58 -6.38
CA LEU A 47 -0.29 -8.51 -7.14
C LEU A 47 0.60 -7.90 -8.22
N VAL A 48 1.91 -7.79 -7.99
CA VAL A 48 2.89 -7.39 -9.03
C VAL A 48 2.82 -8.34 -10.22
N ASN A 49 2.87 -9.66 -9.99
CA ASN A 49 2.75 -10.65 -11.06
C ASN A 49 1.39 -10.58 -11.79
N VAL A 50 0.30 -10.28 -11.09
CA VAL A 50 -1.01 -10.03 -11.73
C VAL A 50 -0.95 -8.81 -12.65
N CYS A 51 -0.33 -7.73 -12.19
CA CYS A 51 -0.16 -6.50 -12.98
C CYS A 51 0.75 -6.66 -14.19
N GLU A 52 1.70 -7.59 -14.19
CA GLU A 52 2.52 -7.90 -15.36
C GLU A 52 1.69 -8.41 -16.55
N HIS A 53 0.49 -8.96 -16.27
CA HIS A 53 -0.46 -9.45 -17.26
C HIS A 53 -1.60 -8.44 -17.56
N SER A 54 -1.41 -7.15 -17.20
CA SER A 54 -2.45 -6.11 -17.31
C SER A 54 -2.97 -5.87 -18.72
N LYS A 55 -2.22 -6.26 -19.76
CA LYS A 55 -2.66 -6.18 -21.17
C LYS A 55 -3.86 -7.08 -21.46
N GLU A 56 -4.01 -8.18 -20.71
CA GLU A 56 -5.07 -9.17 -20.89
C GLU A 56 -6.13 -9.07 -19.79
N ASN A 57 -5.70 -9.01 -18.53
CA ASN A 57 -6.62 -8.99 -17.38
C ASN A 57 -7.11 -7.58 -16.99
N LEU A 58 -6.56 -6.53 -17.61
CA LEU A 58 -6.89 -5.11 -17.36
C LEU A 58 -6.59 -4.62 -15.93
N MET A 59 -5.83 -5.38 -15.15
CA MET A 59 -5.49 -5.07 -13.76
C MET A 59 -4.18 -4.29 -13.70
N THR A 60 -4.26 -2.96 -13.78
CA THR A 60 -3.13 -2.07 -13.52
C THR A 60 -2.88 -1.92 -12.01
N PRO A 61 -1.69 -1.44 -11.57
CA PRO A 61 -1.44 -1.13 -10.17
C PRO A 61 -2.48 -0.20 -9.54
N SER A 62 -2.96 0.81 -10.29
CA SER A 62 -4.06 1.68 -9.87
C SER A 62 -5.36 0.90 -9.64
N ASN A 63 -5.77 0.02 -10.58
CA ASN A 63 -6.97 -0.80 -10.43
C ASN A 63 -6.87 -1.74 -9.22
N MET A 64 -5.69 -2.34 -9.03
CA MET A 64 -5.40 -3.18 -7.87
C MET A 64 -5.42 -2.38 -6.57
N GLY A 65 -4.91 -1.15 -6.57
CA GLY A 65 -4.99 -0.22 -5.46
C GLY A 65 -6.42 0.09 -5.05
N VAL A 66 -7.32 0.32 -6.01
CA VAL A 66 -8.76 0.54 -5.74
C VAL A 66 -9.42 -0.65 -5.05
N ILE A 67 -9.07 -1.88 -5.45
CA ILE A 67 -9.68 -3.10 -4.92
C ILE A 67 -9.10 -3.47 -3.57
N PHE A 68 -7.77 -3.47 -3.45
CA PHE A 68 -7.06 -3.94 -2.26
C PHE A 68 -6.82 -2.85 -1.20
N GLY A 69 -6.90 -1.57 -1.56
CA GLY A 69 -6.78 -0.44 -0.64
C GLY A 69 -7.70 -0.57 0.58
N PRO A 70 -9.03 -0.65 0.40
CA PRO A 70 -9.98 -0.78 1.50
C PRO A 70 -9.82 -2.09 2.29
N THR A 71 -9.43 -3.18 1.60
CA THR A 71 -9.26 -4.51 2.22
C THR A 71 -8.01 -4.58 3.09
N LEU A 72 -6.89 -4.02 2.65
CA LEU A 72 -5.62 -4.10 3.37
C LEU A 72 -5.47 -3.01 4.43
N MET A 73 -6.11 -1.85 4.21
CA MET A 73 -6.02 -0.67 5.05
C MET A 73 -7.39 -0.25 5.58
N ARG A 74 -8.18 -1.21 6.06
CA ARG A 74 -9.47 -0.94 6.71
C ARG A 74 -9.28 0.08 7.84
N ALA A 75 -10.12 1.11 7.85
CA ALA A 75 -10.19 2.05 8.97
C ALA A 75 -10.77 1.34 10.21
N GLN A 76 -10.37 1.79 11.41
CA GLN A 76 -10.90 1.22 12.65
C GLN A 76 -12.38 1.58 12.87
N GLU A 77 -12.83 2.70 12.31
CA GLU A 77 -14.19 3.22 12.44
C GLU A 77 -14.73 3.61 11.07
N ASP A 78 -16.00 3.29 10.82
CA ASP A 78 -16.71 3.58 9.57
C ASP A 78 -17.35 4.97 9.61
N THR A 79 -16.53 6.02 9.54
CA THR A 79 -16.96 7.43 9.56
C THR A 79 -16.87 8.09 8.18
N VAL A 80 -17.57 9.21 7.97
CA VAL A 80 -17.45 10.03 6.74
C VAL A 80 -16.00 10.48 6.51
N ALA A 81 -15.29 10.84 7.59
CA ALA A 81 -13.88 11.19 7.52
C ALA A 81 -13.01 10.00 7.08
N ALA A 82 -13.34 8.77 7.50
CA ALA A 82 -12.66 7.57 7.04
C ALA A 82 -12.90 7.32 5.54
N MET A 83 -14.12 7.56 5.04
CA MET A 83 -14.44 7.45 3.62
C MET A 83 -13.62 8.42 2.74
N MET A 84 -13.40 9.65 3.21
CA MET A 84 -12.53 10.62 2.52
C MET A 84 -11.08 10.17 2.39
N ASN A 85 -10.63 9.24 3.25
CA ASN A 85 -9.27 8.71 3.22
C ASN A 85 -9.11 7.46 2.33
N ILE A 86 -10.20 6.90 1.79
CA ILE A 86 -10.15 5.69 0.94
C ILE A 86 -9.22 5.89 -0.25
N LYS A 87 -9.29 7.05 -0.92
CA LYS A 87 -8.41 7.35 -2.06
C LYS A 87 -6.92 7.22 -1.71
N PHE A 88 -6.54 7.58 -0.49
CA PHE A 88 -5.15 7.50 -0.04
C PHE A 88 -4.75 6.08 0.35
N GLN A 89 -5.69 5.25 0.81
CA GLN A 89 -5.45 3.82 1.02
C GLN A 89 -5.14 3.13 -0.31
N ASN A 90 -5.89 3.48 -1.37
CA ASN A 90 -5.66 2.97 -2.71
C ASN A 90 -4.27 3.35 -3.20
N ILE A 91 -3.89 4.61 -3.01
CA ILE A 91 -2.56 5.13 -3.35
C ILE A 91 -1.44 4.38 -2.62
N VAL A 92 -1.60 4.06 -1.33
CA VAL A 92 -0.58 3.28 -0.60
C VAL A 92 -0.40 1.91 -1.25
N VAL A 93 -1.48 1.21 -1.59
CA VAL A 93 -1.40 -0.11 -2.22
C VAL A 93 -0.83 -0.04 -3.63
N GLU A 94 -1.20 0.97 -4.40
CA GLU A 94 -0.63 1.25 -5.72
C GLU A 94 0.90 1.43 -5.65
N ILE A 95 1.40 2.25 -4.72
CA ILE A 95 2.84 2.42 -4.49
C ILE A 95 3.52 1.11 -4.11
N LEU A 96 2.90 0.32 -3.23
CA LEU A 96 3.45 -0.97 -2.80
C LEU A 96 3.64 -1.91 -4.00
N ILE A 97 2.73 -1.89 -4.96
CA ILE A 97 2.80 -2.69 -6.17
C ILE A 97 3.81 -2.10 -7.16
N GLU A 98 3.65 -0.84 -7.56
CA GLU A 98 4.47 -0.18 -8.60
C GLU A 98 5.95 -0.04 -8.19
N HIS A 99 6.20 0.10 -6.90
CA HIS A 99 7.54 0.29 -6.35
C HIS A 99 7.93 -0.80 -5.36
N PHE A 100 7.40 -2.00 -5.54
CA PHE A 100 7.64 -3.16 -4.67
C PHE A 100 9.12 -3.33 -4.31
N GLY A 101 10.03 -3.33 -5.29
CA GLY A 101 11.46 -3.48 -5.05
C GLY A 101 12.05 -2.36 -4.19
N LYS A 102 11.65 -1.10 -4.41
CA LYS A 102 12.16 0.04 -3.62
C LYS A 102 11.62 0.06 -2.20
N VAL A 103 10.39 -0.40 -2.00
CA VAL A 103 9.73 -0.40 -0.69
C VAL A 103 10.12 -1.63 0.15
N THR A 104 10.41 -2.78 -0.47
CA THR A 104 10.68 -4.03 0.26
C THR A 104 12.17 -4.35 0.41
N VAL A 105 13.06 -3.77 -0.39
CA VAL A 105 14.51 -3.97 -0.20
C VAL A 105 14.98 -3.14 1.00
N SER A 106 15.53 -3.82 2.01
CA SER A 106 16.42 -3.18 2.98
C SER A 106 17.73 -2.87 2.26
N TYR A 107 18.11 -1.60 2.11
CA TYR A 107 19.49 -1.32 1.75
C TYR A 107 20.39 -1.81 2.91
N PRO A 108 21.48 -2.54 2.63
CA PRO A 108 22.46 -2.93 3.64
C PRO A 108 23.14 -1.72 4.26
#